data_AF-A0A7S3WZE0-F1
#
_entry.id   AF-A0A7S3WZE0-F1
#
_cell.length_a   1.000
_cell.length_b   1.000
_cell.length_c   1.000
_cell.angle_alpha   90.00
_cell.angle_beta   90.00
_cell.angle_gamma   90.00
#
_symmetry.space_group_name_H-M   'P 1'
#
loop_
_entity.id
_entity.type
_entity.pdbx_description
1 polymer ?
#
loop_
_entity_poly.entity_id
_entity_poly.type
_entity_poly.pdbx_seq_one_letter_code
_entity_poly.pdbx_strand_id
1 'polypeptide(L)'
;TGLKAPVAGLAPDHEALAGTEEGGPASAKWTRGAELHAFGVCRPCLFAFIEDGCKNGAGCSYCHLEHTRSQRTRPCKSIRTRCKRLVEGLDANMTAESGNTAQH
;
A
#
# COMPACT_ATOMS: atom_id res chain seq x y z
N THR A 1 22.25 28.90 -60.44
CA THR A 1 21.09 28.92 -59.53
C THR A 1 21.47 28.22 -58.24
N GLY A 2 21.41 28.92 -57.11
CA GLY A 2 21.40 28.31 -55.76
C GLY A 2 22.76 27.91 -55.17
N LEU A 3 23.46 28.87 -54.56
CA LEU A 3 24.38 28.59 -53.45
C LEU A 3 23.56 28.13 -52.22
N LYS A 4 24.02 27.12 -51.47
CA LYS A 4 24.38 27.31 -50.04
C LYS A 4 25.03 26.08 -49.40
N ALA A 5 26.03 26.42 -48.60
CA ALA A 5 27.01 25.63 -47.86
C ALA A 5 26.43 24.69 -46.77
N PRO A 6 27.24 23.74 -46.27
CA PRO A 6 27.01 23.07 -45.00
C PRO A 6 27.32 24.02 -43.83
N VAL A 7 26.43 24.10 -42.85
CA VAL A 7 26.70 24.82 -41.61
C VAL A 7 27.35 23.87 -40.60
N ALA A 8 28.61 24.19 -40.29
CA ALA A 8 29.33 23.68 -39.15
C ALA A 8 28.78 24.27 -37.85
N GLY A 9 28.89 23.48 -36.78
CA GLY A 9 29.04 23.97 -35.40
C GLY A 9 27.77 24.46 -34.72
N LEU A 10 27.47 23.86 -33.58
CA LEU A 10 27.56 24.49 -32.25
C LEU A 10 26.92 23.51 -31.26
N ALA A 11 27.75 22.82 -30.48
CA ALA A 11 27.35 22.51 -29.11
C ALA A 11 27.50 23.82 -28.32
N PRO A 12 26.50 24.16 -27.50
CA PRO A 12 26.81 24.60 -26.16
C PRO A 12 26.03 23.79 -25.12
N ASP A 13 26.67 23.70 -23.98
CA ASP A 13 26.27 23.06 -22.73
C ASP A 13 24.80 23.30 -22.37
N HIS A 14 24.07 22.23 -22.06
CA HIS A 14 22.68 22.31 -21.59
C HIS A 14 22.64 22.63 -20.08
N GLU A 15 23.20 23.77 -19.70
CA GLU A 15 22.91 24.38 -18.40
C GLU A 15 21.55 25.10 -18.44
N ALA A 16 20.73 24.83 -17.42
CA ALA A 16 19.58 25.61 -16.95
C ALA A 16 18.27 25.61 -17.77
N LEU A 17 17.37 24.69 -17.40
CA LEU A 17 15.93 24.97 -17.24
C LEU A 17 15.56 24.43 -15.84
N ALA A 18 15.61 25.22 -14.77
CA ALA A 18 14.55 26.15 -14.38
C ALA A 18 13.15 25.54 -14.64
N GLY A 19 12.64 24.83 -13.64
CA GLY A 19 11.33 24.20 -13.68
C GLY A 19 10.91 23.79 -12.28
N THR A 20 10.77 24.81 -11.42
CA THR A 20 9.84 24.86 -10.28
C THR A 20 9.75 23.59 -9.44
N GLU A 21 10.36 23.68 -8.27
CA GLU A 21 9.82 23.24 -6.98
C GLU A 21 8.30 23.41 -6.85
N GLU A 22 7.51 22.64 -7.60
CA GLU A 22 6.09 22.46 -7.33
C GLU A 22 5.98 21.46 -6.17
N GLY A 23 6.47 21.87 -5.00
CA GLY A 23 6.04 21.37 -3.71
C GLY A 23 4.61 21.81 -3.43
N GLY A 24 3.70 21.62 -4.39
CA GLY A 24 2.26 21.66 -4.17
C GLY A 24 1.94 20.69 -3.04
N PRO A 25 0.98 21.02 -2.15
CA PRO A 25 0.95 20.49 -0.79
C PRO A 25 1.10 18.98 -0.85
N ALA A 26 2.28 18.51 -0.41
CA ALA A 26 2.53 17.14 -0.05
C ALA A 26 1.67 16.86 1.19
N SER A 27 0.35 16.88 1.01
CA SER A 27 -0.61 16.19 1.84
C SER A 27 -0.19 14.74 1.76
N ALA A 28 0.68 14.38 2.70
CA ALA A 28 1.36 13.11 2.78
C ALA A 28 0.33 11.98 2.79
N LYS A 29 -0.06 11.53 1.59
CA LYS A 29 -0.77 10.28 1.34
C LYS A 29 0.12 9.07 1.65
N TRP A 30 1.42 9.30 1.83
CA TRP A 30 2.35 8.27 2.22
C TRP A 30 2.36 8.09 3.73
N THR A 31 2.23 6.83 4.16
CA THR A 31 2.27 6.39 5.55
C THR A 31 3.23 5.23 5.67
N ARG A 32 3.62 4.86 6.90
CA ARG A 32 4.41 3.64 7.14
C ARG A 32 3.77 2.39 6.50
N GLY A 33 2.43 2.30 6.54
CA GLY A 33 1.70 1.20 5.92
C GLY A 33 1.72 1.17 4.38
N ALA A 34 2.23 2.22 3.72
CA ALA A 34 2.35 2.31 2.26
C ALA A 34 3.67 1.74 1.71
N GLU A 35 4.59 1.30 2.57
CA GLU A 35 5.90 0.75 2.17
C GLU A 35 5.77 -0.38 1.13
N LEU A 36 4.78 -1.24 1.29
CA LEU A 36 4.53 -2.36 0.38
C LEU A 36 3.44 -2.07 -0.68
N HIS A 37 3.09 -0.81 -0.90
CA HIS A 37 2.04 -0.44 -1.84
C HIS A 37 2.43 -0.75 -3.29
N ALA A 38 3.68 -0.48 -3.67
CA ALA A 38 4.18 -0.79 -5.01
C ALA A 38 4.10 -2.29 -5.35
N PHE A 39 4.13 -3.16 -4.34
CA PHE A 39 4.00 -4.61 -4.49
C PHE A 39 2.54 -5.10 -4.42
N GLY A 40 1.57 -4.21 -4.15
CA GLY A 40 0.15 -4.56 -4.05
C GLY A 40 -0.24 -5.36 -2.79
N VAL A 41 0.69 -5.57 -1.85
CA VAL A 41 0.45 -6.37 -0.62
C VAL A 41 0.19 -5.50 0.62
N CYS A 42 0.14 -4.18 0.45
CA CYS A 42 -0.19 -3.27 1.54
C CYS A 42 -1.65 -3.44 2.01
N ARG A 43 -1.93 -2.96 3.23
CA ARG A 43 -3.28 -3.00 3.83
C ARG A 43 -3.88 -1.59 3.78
N PRO A 44 -4.97 -1.35 3.05
CA PRO A 44 -5.57 -0.03 2.95
C PRO A 44 -6.13 0.42 4.31
N CYS A 45 -5.97 1.70 4.61
CA CYS A 45 -6.53 2.30 5.80
C CYS A 45 -8.02 2.55 5.62
N LEU A 46 -8.82 2.07 6.56
CA LEU A 46 -10.26 2.28 6.56
C LEU A 46 -10.63 3.77 6.70
N PHE A 47 -9.75 4.56 7.31
CA PHE A 47 -10.00 5.94 7.69
C PHE A 47 -9.31 6.98 6.80
N ALA A 48 -8.54 6.56 5.78
CA ALA A 48 -7.80 7.50 4.93
C ALA A 48 -8.71 8.45 4.12
N PHE A 49 -9.91 8.00 3.76
CA PHE A 49 -10.84 8.69 2.87
C PHE A 49 -12.22 8.95 3.52
N ILE A 50 -12.32 8.86 4.84
CA ILE A 50 -13.52 9.31 5.57
C ILE A 50 -13.42 10.80 5.89
N GLU A 51 -14.53 11.48 6.17
CA GLU A 51 -14.55 12.92 6.46
C GLU A 51 -13.65 13.31 7.64
N ASP A 52 -13.66 12.53 8.73
CA ASP A 52 -12.80 12.77 9.90
C ASP A 52 -11.31 12.45 9.66
N GLY A 53 -10.99 11.80 8.54
CA GLY A 53 -9.65 11.34 8.20
C GLY A 53 -9.06 10.31 9.18
N CYS A 54 -7.81 9.92 8.90
CA CYS A 54 -7.07 9.02 9.77
C CYS A 54 -6.33 9.81 10.86
N LYS A 55 -6.65 9.52 12.13
CA LYS A 55 -6.04 10.15 13.31
C LYS A 55 -4.53 9.91 13.45
N ASN A 56 -4.00 8.88 12.78
CA ASN A 56 -2.58 8.50 12.89
C ASN A 56 -1.68 9.25 11.88
N GLY A 57 -2.26 9.98 10.92
CA GLY A 57 -1.49 10.73 9.91
C GLY A 57 -0.44 9.87 9.20
N ALA A 58 0.76 10.42 9.02
CA ALA A 58 1.91 9.74 8.40
C ALA A 58 2.40 8.50 9.18
N GLY A 59 2.15 8.44 10.50
CA GLY A 59 2.50 7.31 11.37
C GLY A 59 1.57 6.11 11.24
N CYS A 60 0.54 6.17 10.40
CA CYS A 60 -0.40 5.08 10.24
C CYS A 60 0.29 3.81 9.69
N SER A 61 0.01 2.67 10.33
CA SER A 61 0.47 1.35 9.88
C SER A 61 -0.33 0.80 8.68
N TYR A 62 -1.30 1.57 8.19
CA TYR A 62 -2.11 1.22 7.02
C TYR A 62 -1.87 2.23 5.90
N CYS A 63 -2.03 1.77 4.66
CA CYS A 63 -1.78 2.55 3.47
C CYS A 63 -2.89 3.60 3.24
N HIS A 64 -2.52 4.86 3.02
CA HIS A 64 -3.44 5.95 2.68
C HIS A 64 -3.49 6.26 1.17
N LEU A 65 -2.77 5.48 0.35
CA LEU A 65 -2.84 5.62 -1.10
C LEU A 65 -4.20 5.15 -1.64
N GLU A 66 -4.50 5.49 -2.88
CA GLU A 66 -5.75 5.09 -3.53
C GLU A 66 -5.79 3.57 -3.71
N HIS A 67 -6.92 2.95 -3.36
CA HIS A 67 -7.14 1.52 -3.58
C HIS A 67 -8.57 1.33 -4.05
N THR A 68 -8.74 0.49 -5.07
CA THR A 68 -10.07 -0.03 -5.43
C THR A 68 -10.60 -0.84 -4.24
N ARG A 69 -11.42 -0.21 -3.38
CA ARG A 69 -12.01 -0.91 -2.24
C ARG A 69 -12.89 -2.01 -2.78
N SER A 70 -12.45 -3.25 -2.64
CA SER A 70 -13.37 -4.37 -2.56
C SER A 70 -14.30 -4.04 -1.40
N GLN A 71 -15.61 -3.92 -1.68
CA GLN A 71 -16.67 -3.65 -0.69
C GLN A 71 -16.84 -4.84 0.27
N ARG A 72 -15.76 -5.22 0.95
CA ARG A 72 -15.77 -6.31 1.91
C ARG A 72 -16.43 -5.78 3.17
N THR A 73 -17.74 -5.93 3.21
CA THR A 73 -18.53 -5.58 4.37
C THR A 73 -18.08 -6.42 5.56
N ARG A 74 -18.10 -5.80 6.75
CA ARG A 74 -17.75 -6.51 7.98
C ARG A 74 -18.79 -7.61 8.20
N PRO A 75 -18.39 -8.90 8.26
CA PRO A 75 -19.33 -9.98 8.50
C PRO A 75 -20.11 -9.77 9.81
N CYS A 76 -21.39 -10.12 9.79
CA CYS A 76 -22.27 -9.98 10.95
C CYS A 76 -21.83 -10.89 12.11
N LYS A 77 -22.38 -10.66 13.31
CA LYS A 77 -21.96 -11.33 14.54
C LYS A 77 -22.01 -12.86 14.42
N SER A 78 -23.10 -13.41 13.87
CA SER A 78 -23.27 -14.86 13.72
C SER A 78 -22.19 -15.48 12.83
N ILE A 79 -21.90 -14.87 11.67
CA ILE A 79 -20.84 -15.34 10.75
C ILE A 79 -19.49 -15.28 11.44
N ARG A 80 -19.18 -14.18 12.14
CA ARG A 80 -17.90 -14.07 12.87
C ARG A 80 -17.76 -15.13 13.96
N THR A 81 -18.82 -15.36 14.75
CA THR A 81 -18.81 -16.39 15.79
C THR A 81 -18.62 -17.78 15.18
N ARG A 82 -19.27 -18.08 14.04
CA ARG A 82 -19.08 -19.36 13.34
C ARG A 82 -17.64 -19.52 12.87
N CYS A 83 -17.06 -18.52 12.20
CA CYS A 83 -15.65 -18.57 11.78
C CYS A 83 -14.70 -18.75 12.97
N LYS A 84 -14.95 -18.06 14.08
CA LYS A 84 -14.13 -18.18 15.30
C LYS A 84 -14.13 -19.62 15.84
N ARG A 85 -15.30 -20.25 15.98
CA ARG A 85 -15.42 -21.64 16.45
C ARG A 85 -14.71 -22.65 15.55
N LEU A 86 -14.72 -22.41 14.23
CA LEU A 86 -14.01 -23.27 13.28
C LEU A 86 -12.50 -23.20 13.48
N VAL A 87 -11.94 -21.99 13.64
CA VAL A 87 -10.50 -21.80 13.87
C VAL A 87 -10.06 -22.44 15.19
N GLU A 88 -10.81 -22.20 16.28
CA GLU A 88 -10.52 -22.80 17.59
C GLU A 88 -10.53 -24.34 17.55
N GLY A 89 -11.39 -24.94 16.73
CA GLY A 89 -11.42 -26.39 16.54
C GLY A 89 -10.20 -26.94 15.79
N LEU A 90 -9.63 -26.17 14.85
CA LEU A 90 -8.41 -26.55 14.14
C LEU A 90 -7.19 -26.50 15.07
N ASP A 91 -7.08 -25.46 15.90
CA ASP A 91 -5.98 -25.31 16.87
C ASP A 91 -5.99 -26.43 17.92
N ALA A 92 -7.19 -26.83 18.38
CA ALA A 92 -7.36 -27.94 19.31
C ALA A 92 -6.96 -29.30 18.69
N ASN A 93 -7.20 -29.50 17.38
CA ASN A 93 -6.82 -30.74 16.71
C ASN A 93 -5.30 -30.86 16.53
N MET A 94 -4.60 -29.76 16.21
CA MET A 94 -3.13 -29.79 16.04
C MET A 94 -2.36 -30.04 17.34
N THR A 95 -2.90 -29.63 18.50
CA THR A 95 -2.27 -29.85 19.80
C THR A 95 -2.44 -31.28 20.32
N ALA A 96 -3.49 -31.99 19.89
CA ALA A 96 -3.76 -33.37 20.30
C ALA A 96 -2.82 -34.41 19.66
N GLU A 97 -2.37 -34.19 18.42
CA GLU A 97 -1.53 -35.16 17.69
C GLU A 97 -0.08 -35.22 18.20
N SER A 98 0.39 -34.16 18.86
CA SER A 98 1.75 -34.12 19.43
C SER A 98 1.90 -34.94 20.73
N GLY A 99 0.80 -35.49 21.27
CA GLY A 99 0.79 -36.23 22.53
C GLY A 99 0.73 -37.77 22.44
N ASN A 100 0.62 -38.35 21.25
CA ASN A 100 0.33 -39.80 21.08
C ASN A 100 1.46 -40.64 20.45
N THR A 101 2.72 -40.17 20.47
CA THR A 101 3.87 -40.99 20.06
C THR A 101 4.68 -41.45 21.28
N ALA A 102 4.18 -42.49 21.96
CA ALA A 102 4.92 -43.44 22.80
C ALA A 102 3.89 -44.42 23.38
N GLN A 103 3.83 -45.68 22.96
CA GLN A 103 4.67 -46.74 23.54
C GLN A 103 4.56 -48.02 22.67
N HIS A 104 5.72 -48.66 22.48
CA HIS A 104 5.89 -50.05 22.06
C HIS A 104 5.88 -50.93 23.32
#